data_AF-A0A397JTR3-F1
#
_entry.id   AF-A0A397JTR3-F1
#
_cell.length_a   1.000
_cell.length_b   1.000
_cell.length_c   1.000
_cell.angle_alpha   90.00
_cell.angle_beta   90.00
_cell.angle_gamma   90.00
#
_symmetry.space_group_name_H-M   'P 1'
#
loop_
_entity.id
_entity.type
_entity.pdbx_description
1 polymer ?
#
loop_
_entity_poly.entity_id
_entity_poly.type
_entity_poly.pdbx_seq_one_letter_code
_entity_poly.pdbx_strand_id
1 'polypeptide(L)'
;MEGILSSIQTDYRKVENKQLELVPKAVEKIDKLSQIIYQTIQQLKFDSPKEIDNLLLLSRTLESYASQASEEHKEIQKIVSKYEKAIDRKWKQDITIASNPEAFVSKETVLQRTIALHFIRHGKFRLGNTFIGETGLDLPNSLQMQFLRMYQILDAINNLNLEPALLWAKSQRDELERRGSSLEFQLHRLHFIKYLLEQRRDEALMYAKTNFEYFQARHMKEIKRLMGALIYINRLSSSPYADFLSKDAWTDIQQTFTRDFCNLLGMACDSPLYISVTVGATALPTIIKMATIMKEKKNEWSQQNELPVEIPLTDDMRYHSIFACPVSKEQSTEENPPMMMPCGHVICKESLTKLSSKGNGRFKCPYCPIESMVNQAVRVHF
;
A
#
# COMPACT_ATOMS: atom_id res chain seq x y z
N MET A 1 -7.50 8.91 -9.42
CA MET A 1 -7.16 7.73 -10.25
C MET A 1 -8.35 6.78 -10.46
N GLU A 2 -9.21 6.56 -9.45
CA GLU A 2 -10.37 5.65 -9.56
C GLU A 2 -11.31 5.97 -10.74
N GLY A 3 -11.62 7.23 -11.03
CA GLY A 3 -12.45 7.60 -12.19
C GLY A 3 -11.81 7.32 -13.56
N ILE A 4 -10.48 7.35 -13.65
CA ILE A 4 -9.75 7.02 -14.89
C ILE A 4 -9.81 5.51 -15.10
N LEU A 5 -9.50 4.73 -14.05
CA LEU A 5 -9.53 3.27 -14.04
C LEU A 5 -10.94 2.73 -14.31
N SER A 6 -11.96 3.29 -13.66
CA SER A 6 -13.36 2.86 -13.87
C SER A 6 -13.83 3.11 -15.31
N SER A 7 -13.45 4.24 -15.90
CA SER A 7 -13.78 4.54 -17.30
C SER A 7 -13.05 3.60 -18.27
N ILE A 8 -11.79 3.25 -18.02
CA ILE A 8 -11.05 2.28 -18.86
C ILE A 8 -11.66 0.89 -18.70
N GLN A 9 -12.00 0.49 -17.48
CA GLN A 9 -12.65 -0.79 -17.22
C GLN A 9 -14.02 -0.87 -17.92
N THR A 10 -14.75 0.23 -17.98
CA THR A 10 -16.00 0.34 -18.74
C THR A 10 -15.76 0.20 -20.24
N ASP A 11 -14.70 0.83 -20.77
CA ASP A 11 -14.35 0.72 -22.18
C ASP A 11 -13.83 -0.69 -22.53
N TYR A 12 -13.07 -1.34 -21.64
CA TYR A 12 -12.63 -2.72 -21.79
C TYR A 12 -13.81 -3.70 -21.81
N ARG A 13 -14.81 -3.52 -20.93
CA ARG A 13 -16.05 -4.33 -20.96
C ARG A 13 -16.77 -4.27 -22.31
N LYS A 14 -16.69 -3.15 -23.03
CA LYS A 14 -17.25 -3.06 -24.40
C LYS A 14 -16.47 -3.92 -25.38
N VAL A 15 -15.13 -3.97 -25.25
CA VAL A 15 -14.27 -4.86 -26.03
C VAL A 15 -14.61 -6.32 -25.73
N GLU A 16 -14.66 -6.68 -24.45
CA GLU A 16 -14.97 -8.03 -23.96
C GLU A 16 -16.34 -8.52 -24.45
N ASN A 17 -17.39 -7.71 -24.28
CA ASN A 17 -18.73 -8.05 -24.75
C ASN A 17 -18.78 -8.28 -26.25
N LYS A 18 -18.10 -7.44 -27.04
CA LYS A 18 -18.10 -7.61 -28.50
C LYS A 18 -17.22 -8.78 -28.95
N GLN A 19 -16.14 -9.07 -28.24
CA GLN A 19 -15.32 -10.25 -28.47
C GLN A 19 -16.12 -11.53 -28.21
N LEU A 20 -16.87 -11.59 -27.11
CA LEU A 20 -17.78 -12.70 -26.80
C LEU A 20 -18.89 -12.87 -27.84
N GLU A 21 -19.32 -11.79 -28.48
CA GLU A 21 -20.35 -11.84 -29.53
C GLU A 21 -19.82 -12.27 -30.91
N LEU A 22 -18.68 -11.73 -31.33
CA LEU A 22 -18.18 -11.84 -32.71
C LEU A 22 -17.22 -13.02 -32.92
N VAL A 23 -16.40 -13.36 -31.92
CA VAL A 23 -15.43 -14.47 -32.06
C VAL A 23 -16.14 -15.80 -32.32
N PRO A 24 -17.20 -16.19 -31.58
CA PRO A 24 -17.89 -17.44 -31.86
C PRO A 24 -18.51 -17.50 -33.25
N LYS A 25 -19.06 -16.37 -33.75
CA LYS A 25 -19.64 -16.28 -35.11
C LYS A 25 -18.58 -16.47 -36.19
N ALA A 26 -17.40 -15.87 -36.01
CA ALA A 26 -16.28 -16.01 -36.94
C ALA A 26 -15.75 -17.46 -36.93
N VAL A 27 -15.60 -18.07 -35.75
CA VAL A 27 -15.19 -19.47 -35.60
C VAL A 27 -16.20 -20.42 -36.24
N GLU A 28 -17.50 -20.25 -35.99
CA GLU A 28 -18.56 -21.08 -36.57
C GLU A 28 -18.54 -21.03 -38.11
N LYS A 29 -18.27 -19.87 -38.69
CA LYS A 29 -18.13 -19.72 -40.15
C LYS A 29 -16.89 -20.40 -40.71
N ILE A 30 -15.76 -20.33 -40.00
CA ILE A 30 -14.52 -21.02 -40.38
C ILE A 30 -14.71 -22.55 -40.28
N ASP A 31 -15.41 -23.03 -39.25
CA ASP A 31 -15.73 -24.44 -39.07
C ASP A 31 -16.67 -24.94 -40.17
N LYS A 32 -17.73 -24.19 -40.50
CA LYS A 32 -18.61 -24.48 -41.64
C LYS A 32 -17.85 -24.53 -42.95
N LEU A 33 -16.94 -23.59 -43.18
CA LEU A 33 -16.09 -23.56 -44.37
C LEU A 33 -15.18 -24.79 -44.45
N SER A 34 -14.58 -25.18 -43.32
CA SER A 34 -13.76 -26.40 -43.22
C SER A 34 -14.59 -27.67 -43.50
N GLN A 35 -15.82 -27.72 -42.99
CA GLN A 35 -16.75 -28.84 -43.22
C GLN A 35 -17.17 -28.94 -44.70
N ILE A 36 -17.47 -27.80 -45.35
CA ILE A 36 -17.83 -27.75 -46.77
C ILE A 36 -16.65 -28.23 -47.63
N ILE A 37 -15.43 -27.76 -47.36
CA ILE A 37 -14.22 -28.24 -48.06
C ILE A 37 -14.08 -29.76 -47.91
N TYR A 38 -14.23 -30.28 -46.70
CA TYR A 38 -14.11 -31.71 -46.44
C TYR A 38 -15.18 -32.53 -47.18
N GLN A 39 -16.43 -32.06 -47.19
CA GLN A 39 -17.54 -32.71 -47.91
C GLN A 39 -17.30 -32.71 -49.43
N THR A 40 -16.83 -31.60 -50.01
CA THR A 40 -16.54 -31.53 -51.44
C THR A 40 -15.36 -32.44 -51.81
N ILE A 41 -14.31 -32.52 -50.97
CA ILE A 41 -13.20 -33.47 -51.18
C ILE A 41 -13.68 -34.92 -51.20
N GLN A 42 -14.65 -35.29 -50.34
CA GLN A 42 -15.21 -36.64 -50.34
C GLN A 42 -16.09 -36.93 -51.57
N GLN A 43 -16.83 -35.93 -52.07
CA GLN A 43 -17.67 -36.05 -53.26
C GLN A 43 -16.86 -36.16 -54.57
N LEU A 44 -15.70 -35.51 -54.64
CA LEU A 44 -14.77 -35.57 -55.79
C LEU A 44 -14.03 -36.91 -55.91
N LYS A 45 -14.10 -37.79 -54.91
CA LYS A 45 -13.51 -39.15 -54.99
C LYS A 45 -14.35 -40.14 -55.81
N PHE A 46 -15.57 -39.76 -56.18
CA PHE A 46 -16.47 -40.56 -57.01
C PHE A 46 -16.63 -39.86 -58.38
N ASP A 47 -16.05 -40.44 -59.44
CA ASP A 47 -16.11 -39.94 -60.83
C ASP A 47 -17.53 -39.50 -61.20
N SER A 48 -17.77 -38.18 -61.23
CA SER A 48 -19.09 -37.60 -61.50
C SER A 48 -18.97 -36.54 -62.60
N PRO A 49 -19.84 -36.53 -63.63
CA PRO A 49 -19.77 -35.56 -64.74
C PRO A 49 -19.96 -34.08 -64.37
N LYS A 50 -20.11 -33.73 -63.07
CA LYS A 50 -20.40 -32.39 -62.54
C LYS A 50 -19.25 -31.75 -61.75
N GLU A 51 -18.04 -32.30 -61.84
CA GLU A 51 -16.85 -31.84 -61.08
C GLU A 51 -16.55 -30.34 -61.23
N ILE A 52 -16.64 -29.81 -62.45
CA ILE A 52 -16.33 -28.39 -62.74
C ILE A 52 -17.36 -27.46 -62.08
N ASP A 53 -18.65 -27.78 -62.16
CA ASP A 53 -19.73 -26.99 -61.54
C ASP A 53 -19.65 -27.01 -60.01
N ASN A 54 -19.29 -28.17 -59.43
CA ASN A 54 -19.11 -28.32 -57.99
C ASN A 54 -17.91 -27.52 -57.46
N LEU A 55 -16.80 -27.49 -58.21
CA LEU A 55 -15.62 -26.68 -57.87
C LEU A 55 -15.88 -25.18 -58.00
N LEU A 56 -16.63 -24.75 -59.03
CA LEU A 56 -17.03 -23.35 -59.20
C LEU A 56 -17.96 -22.88 -58.08
N LEU A 57 -18.91 -23.73 -57.66
CA LEU A 57 -19.78 -23.44 -56.52
C LEU A 57 -18.98 -23.33 -55.21
N LEU A 58 -18.06 -24.28 -54.97
CA LEU A 58 -17.17 -24.26 -53.81
C LEU A 58 -16.34 -22.98 -53.76
N SER A 59 -15.75 -22.55 -54.88
CA SER A 59 -14.96 -21.31 -54.97
C SER A 59 -15.79 -20.09 -54.53
N ARG A 60 -17.03 -19.97 -55.02
CA ARG A 60 -17.93 -18.86 -54.64
C ARG A 60 -18.32 -18.92 -53.17
N THR A 61 -18.56 -20.12 -52.64
CA THR A 61 -18.89 -20.31 -51.22
C THR A 61 -17.69 -19.96 -50.33
N LEU A 62 -16.47 -20.38 -50.71
CA LEU A 62 -15.22 -20.03 -50.03
C LEU A 62 -15.01 -18.52 -49.96
N GLU A 63 -15.14 -17.82 -51.09
CA GLU A 63 -15.00 -16.36 -51.15
C GLU A 63 -16.03 -15.65 -50.26
N SER A 64 -17.27 -16.13 -50.24
CA SER A 64 -18.33 -15.54 -49.41
C SER A 64 -18.05 -15.71 -47.92
N TYR A 65 -17.76 -16.92 -47.46
CA TYR A 65 -17.52 -17.20 -46.04
C TYR A 65 -16.19 -16.59 -45.56
N ALA A 66 -15.14 -16.59 -46.39
CA ALA A 66 -13.88 -15.92 -46.08
C ALA A 66 -14.07 -14.39 -45.94
N SER A 67 -14.87 -13.79 -46.82
CA SER A 67 -15.20 -12.35 -46.73
C SER A 67 -15.99 -12.04 -45.46
N GLN A 68 -16.96 -12.87 -45.10
CA GLN A 68 -17.75 -12.70 -43.88
C GLN A 68 -16.91 -12.85 -42.60
N ALA A 69 -16.05 -13.86 -42.53
CA ALA A 69 -15.14 -14.06 -41.40
C ALA A 69 -14.11 -12.92 -41.30
N SER A 70 -13.62 -12.42 -42.44
CA SER A 70 -12.74 -11.26 -42.48
C SER A 70 -13.42 -9.99 -41.96
N GLU A 71 -14.70 -9.79 -42.26
CA GLU A 71 -15.43 -8.60 -41.81
C GLU A 71 -15.64 -8.61 -40.28
N GLU A 72 -16.02 -9.76 -39.72
CA GLU A 72 -16.12 -9.94 -38.27
C GLU A 72 -14.77 -9.74 -37.56
N HIS A 73 -13.68 -10.21 -38.16
CA HIS A 73 -12.33 -9.95 -37.63
C HIS A 73 -11.96 -8.46 -37.68
N LYS A 74 -12.27 -7.76 -38.79
CA LYS A 74 -12.03 -6.32 -38.92
C LYS A 74 -12.83 -5.50 -37.90
N GLU A 75 -14.06 -5.90 -37.59
CA GLU A 75 -14.87 -5.25 -36.56
C GLU A 75 -14.21 -5.36 -35.17
N ILE A 76 -13.69 -6.54 -34.81
CA ILE A 76 -12.96 -6.75 -33.55
C ILE A 76 -11.71 -5.86 -33.51
N GLN A 77 -10.88 -5.90 -34.56
CA GLN A 77 -9.66 -5.08 -34.66
C GLN A 77 -9.97 -3.59 -34.51
N LYS A 78 -11.03 -3.10 -35.15
CA LYS A 78 -11.47 -1.70 -35.04
C LYS A 78 -11.80 -1.29 -33.62
N ILE A 79 -12.38 -2.19 -32.82
CA ILE A 79 -12.73 -1.93 -31.42
C ILE A 79 -11.50 -1.99 -30.52
N VAL A 80 -10.62 -2.97 -30.73
CA VAL A 80 -9.33 -3.07 -30.04
C VAL A 80 -8.49 -1.82 -30.29
N SER A 81 -8.31 -1.39 -31.54
CA SER A 81 -7.57 -0.17 -31.86
C SER A 81 -8.21 1.11 -31.30
N LYS A 82 -9.54 1.14 -31.15
CA LYS A 82 -10.22 2.27 -30.45
C LYS A 82 -9.89 2.28 -28.97
N TYR A 83 -9.86 1.10 -28.33
CA TYR A 83 -9.50 0.95 -26.92
C TYR A 83 -8.02 1.29 -26.67
N GLU A 84 -7.10 0.84 -27.52
CA GLU A 84 -5.68 1.23 -27.49
C GLU A 84 -5.53 2.75 -27.56
N LYS A 85 -6.18 3.40 -28.54
CA LYS A 85 -6.18 4.88 -28.64
C LYS A 85 -6.78 5.57 -27.42
N ALA A 86 -7.75 4.95 -26.75
CA ALA A 86 -8.33 5.48 -25.52
C ALA A 86 -7.34 5.39 -24.36
N ILE A 87 -6.60 4.27 -24.23
CA ILE A 87 -5.49 4.12 -23.28
C ILE A 87 -4.41 5.17 -23.54
N ASP A 88 -3.93 5.27 -24.78
CA ASP A 88 -2.86 6.20 -25.15
C ASP A 88 -3.20 7.64 -24.82
N ARG A 89 -4.47 8.04 -25.02
CA ARG A 89 -4.95 9.39 -24.67
C ARG A 89 -4.90 9.68 -23.18
N LYS A 90 -5.05 8.68 -22.33
CA LYS A 90 -5.08 8.86 -20.87
C LYS A 90 -3.69 8.89 -20.23
N TRP A 91 -2.68 8.29 -20.87
CA TRP A 91 -1.28 8.26 -20.38
C TRP A 91 -0.30 9.00 -21.29
N LYS A 92 -0.69 10.19 -21.78
CA LYS A 92 0.20 11.04 -22.62
C LYS A 92 1.24 11.85 -21.83
N GLN A 93 1.24 11.80 -20.50
CA GLN A 93 2.14 12.64 -19.72
C GLN A 93 3.56 12.11 -19.82
N ASP A 94 4.44 12.93 -20.39
CA ASP A 94 5.88 12.68 -20.37
C ASP A 94 6.42 12.92 -18.96
N ILE A 95 6.66 11.82 -18.25
CA ILE A 95 7.18 11.82 -16.87
C ILE A 95 8.67 12.17 -16.85
N THR A 96 9.38 12.05 -17.99
CA THR A 96 10.83 12.27 -18.04
C THR A 96 11.21 13.70 -17.65
N ILE A 97 10.31 14.66 -17.90
CA ILE A 97 10.45 16.08 -17.53
C ILE A 97 10.59 16.27 -16.01
N ALA A 98 9.99 15.38 -15.22
CA ALA A 98 10.04 15.39 -13.76
C ALA A 98 10.99 14.34 -13.18
N SER A 99 11.75 13.63 -14.03
CA SER A 99 12.66 12.57 -13.60
C SER A 99 14.08 13.11 -13.41
N ASN A 100 14.76 12.63 -12.36
CA ASN A 100 16.19 12.82 -12.19
C ASN A 100 16.89 11.47 -12.41
N PRO A 101 17.54 11.24 -13.57
CA PRO A 101 18.22 9.99 -13.88
C PRO A 101 19.33 9.62 -12.88
N GLU A 102 19.93 10.62 -12.22
CA GLU A 102 21.03 10.43 -11.29
C GLU A 102 20.57 10.12 -9.85
N ALA A 103 19.26 10.21 -9.56
CA ALA A 103 18.74 10.12 -8.19
C ALA A 103 19.13 8.83 -7.43
N PHE A 104 19.32 7.74 -8.18
CA PHE A 104 19.64 6.41 -7.64
C PHE A 104 21.03 5.89 -8.01
N VAL A 105 21.88 6.71 -8.64
CA VAL A 105 23.26 6.33 -8.94
C VAL A 105 23.97 5.96 -7.64
N SER A 106 24.62 4.80 -7.61
CA SER A 106 25.30 4.24 -6.42
C SER A 106 24.38 3.86 -5.26
N LYS A 107 23.06 3.78 -5.47
CA LYS A 107 22.04 3.38 -4.47
C LYS A 107 21.31 2.10 -4.87
N GLU A 108 21.83 1.35 -5.82
CA GLU A 108 21.20 0.16 -6.40
C GLU A 108 20.92 -0.90 -5.33
N THR A 109 21.88 -1.14 -4.43
CA THR A 109 21.75 -2.09 -3.32
C THR A 109 20.63 -1.70 -2.34
N VAL A 110 20.49 -0.40 -2.06
CA VAL A 110 19.42 0.13 -1.20
C VAL A 110 18.05 -0.07 -1.86
N LEU A 111 17.95 0.19 -3.16
CA LEU A 111 16.73 0.01 -3.93
C LEU A 111 16.33 -1.47 -3.99
N GLN A 112 17.27 -2.34 -4.36
CA GLN A 112 17.05 -3.78 -4.42
C GLN A 112 16.60 -4.32 -3.05
N ARG A 113 17.29 -3.93 -1.96
CA ARG A 113 16.91 -4.34 -0.59
C ARG A 113 15.51 -3.84 -0.23
N THR A 114 15.16 -2.61 -0.62
CA THR A 114 13.84 -2.04 -0.39
C THR A 114 12.73 -2.80 -1.11
N ILE A 115 12.98 -3.20 -2.37
CA ILE A 115 12.06 -4.02 -3.18
C ILE A 115 11.90 -5.43 -2.58
N ALA A 116 13.00 -6.09 -2.23
CA ALA A 116 12.97 -7.41 -1.62
C ALA A 116 12.20 -7.41 -0.29
N LEU A 117 12.47 -6.44 0.58
CA LEU A 117 11.75 -6.25 1.83
C LEU A 117 10.27 -5.95 1.61
N HIS A 118 9.93 -5.17 0.59
CA HIS A 118 8.53 -4.92 0.22
C HIS A 118 7.80 -6.23 -0.09
N PHE A 119 8.38 -7.12 -0.90
CA PHE A 119 7.77 -8.41 -1.21
C PHE A 119 7.58 -9.29 0.04
N ILE A 120 8.60 -9.38 0.89
CA ILE A 120 8.53 -10.16 2.14
C ILE A 120 7.45 -9.62 3.06
N ARG A 121 7.39 -8.29 3.23
CA ARG A 121 6.41 -7.59 4.09
C ARG A 121 4.97 -7.75 3.62
N HIS A 122 4.75 -7.90 2.31
CA HIS A 122 3.45 -8.18 1.71
C HIS A 122 3.16 -9.69 1.55
N GLY A 123 3.97 -10.56 2.16
CA GLY A 123 3.75 -12.01 2.16
C GLY A 123 4.03 -12.66 0.81
N LYS A 124 4.64 -11.93 -0.14
CA LYS A 124 5.04 -12.43 -1.46
C LYS A 124 6.41 -13.12 -1.37
N PHE A 125 6.55 -14.07 -0.44
CA PHE A 125 7.83 -14.72 -0.12
C PHE A 125 8.49 -15.38 -1.33
N ARG A 126 7.72 -16.07 -2.18
CA ARG A 126 8.26 -16.70 -3.40
C ARG A 126 8.89 -15.66 -4.34
N LEU A 127 8.19 -14.55 -4.58
CA LEU A 127 8.69 -13.46 -5.41
C LEU A 127 9.92 -12.79 -4.78
N GLY A 128 9.88 -12.56 -3.47
CA GLY A 128 11.03 -12.05 -2.71
C GLY A 128 12.26 -12.96 -2.84
N ASN A 129 12.10 -14.26 -2.68
CA ASN A 129 13.20 -15.23 -2.75
C ASN A 129 13.80 -15.33 -4.16
N THR A 130 12.95 -15.35 -5.20
CA THR A 130 13.42 -15.29 -6.58
C THR A 130 14.21 -14.01 -6.84
N PHE A 131 13.68 -12.86 -6.43
CA PHE A 131 14.35 -11.57 -6.60
C PHE A 131 15.70 -11.50 -5.85
N ILE A 132 15.75 -12.01 -4.61
CA ILE A 132 16.99 -12.08 -3.82
C ILE A 132 18.03 -12.98 -4.52
N GLY A 133 17.61 -14.14 -5.02
CA GLY A 133 18.49 -15.06 -5.75
C GLY A 133 19.05 -14.47 -7.05
N GLU A 134 18.23 -13.74 -7.80
CA GLU A 134 18.65 -13.08 -9.05
C GLU A 134 19.57 -11.87 -8.81
N THR A 135 19.36 -11.13 -7.73
CA THR A 135 20.14 -9.93 -7.40
C THR A 135 21.42 -10.22 -6.59
N GLY A 136 21.57 -11.43 -6.05
CA GLY A 136 22.68 -11.77 -5.17
C GLY A 136 22.68 -11.00 -3.85
N LEU A 137 21.51 -10.49 -3.43
CA LEU A 137 21.37 -9.73 -2.18
C LEU A 137 21.59 -10.62 -0.96
N ASP A 138 22.39 -10.13 -0.01
CA ASP A 138 22.49 -10.73 1.32
C ASP A 138 21.43 -10.11 2.25
N LEU A 139 20.34 -10.84 2.47
CA LEU A 139 19.26 -10.47 3.38
C LEU A 139 19.19 -11.49 4.52
N PRO A 140 19.17 -11.05 5.80
CA PRO A 140 19.13 -11.98 6.92
C PRO A 140 17.92 -12.92 6.84
N ASN A 141 18.19 -14.23 6.77
CA ASN A 141 17.15 -15.26 6.79
C ASN A 141 16.24 -15.16 8.03
N SER A 142 16.79 -14.68 9.15
CA SER A 142 16.03 -14.40 10.38
C SER A 142 14.89 -13.42 10.16
N LEU A 143 15.04 -12.43 9.29
CA LEU A 143 13.99 -11.45 9.00
C LEU A 143 12.85 -12.07 8.19
N GLN A 144 13.18 -12.89 7.20
CA GLN A 144 12.18 -13.64 6.43
C GLN A 144 11.37 -14.57 7.33
N MET A 145 12.05 -15.28 8.23
CA MET A 145 11.40 -16.18 9.20
C MET A 145 10.46 -15.43 10.15
N GLN A 146 10.80 -14.21 10.54
CA GLN A 146 9.94 -13.36 11.37
C GLN A 146 8.67 -12.96 10.62
N PHE A 147 8.77 -12.51 9.36
CA PHE A 147 7.58 -12.23 8.55
C PHE A 147 6.76 -13.48 8.25
N LEU A 148 7.40 -14.64 8.04
CA LEU A 148 6.67 -15.90 7.89
C LEU A 148 5.83 -16.20 9.14
N ARG A 149 6.41 -16.04 10.33
CA ARG A 149 5.69 -16.19 11.61
C ARG A 149 4.55 -15.20 11.74
N MET A 150 4.75 -13.94 11.34
CA MET A 150 3.69 -12.93 11.33
C MET A 150 2.50 -13.37 10.47
N TYR A 151 2.76 -13.83 9.25
CA TYR A 151 1.72 -14.31 8.34
C TYR A 151 1.02 -15.59 8.83
N GLN A 152 1.74 -16.50 9.49
CA GLN A 152 1.12 -17.65 10.15
C GLN A 152 0.14 -17.23 11.25
N ILE A 153 0.48 -16.21 12.04
CA ILE A 153 -0.42 -15.68 13.07
C ILE A 153 -1.62 -14.96 12.42
N LEU A 154 -1.40 -14.16 11.38
CA LEU A 154 -2.48 -13.50 10.64
C LEU A 154 -3.45 -14.50 10.01
N ASP A 155 -2.94 -15.60 9.45
CA ASP A 155 -3.75 -16.69 8.92
C ASP A 155 -4.57 -17.38 10.01
N ALA A 156 -3.99 -17.61 11.19
CA ALA A 156 -4.74 -18.11 12.34
C ALA A 156 -5.88 -17.14 12.75
N ILE A 157 -5.63 -15.83 12.77
CA ILE A 157 -6.65 -14.82 13.05
C ILE A 157 -7.76 -14.86 11.99
N ASN A 158 -7.43 -14.98 10.71
CA ASN A 158 -8.41 -15.14 9.63
C ASN A 158 -9.30 -16.37 9.81
N ASN A 159 -8.72 -17.46 10.35
CA ASN A 159 -9.43 -18.69 10.70
C ASN A 159 -10.10 -18.64 12.09
N LEU A 160 -10.34 -17.43 12.63
CA LEU A 160 -10.98 -17.19 13.93
C LEU A 160 -10.25 -17.82 15.13
N ASN A 161 -8.94 -18.07 14.99
CA ASN A 161 -8.06 -18.60 16.01
C ASN A 161 -7.10 -17.52 16.52
N LEU A 162 -7.38 -17.01 17.73
CA LEU A 162 -6.59 -15.95 18.35
C LEU A 162 -5.41 -16.47 19.19
N GLU A 163 -5.31 -17.79 19.40
CA GLU A 163 -4.32 -18.38 20.30
C GLU A 163 -2.87 -18.02 19.92
N PRO A 164 -2.45 -18.12 18.64
CA PRO A 164 -1.07 -17.76 18.27
C PRO A 164 -0.76 -16.28 18.49
N ALA A 165 -1.75 -15.41 18.28
CA ALA A 165 -1.61 -13.98 18.48
C ALA A 165 -1.52 -13.62 19.98
N LEU A 166 -2.34 -14.27 20.82
CA LEU A 166 -2.31 -14.13 22.27
C LEU A 166 -0.97 -14.58 22.87
N LEU A 167 -0.47 -15.74 22.46
CA LEU A 167 0.84 -16.24 22.89
C LEU A 167 1.97 -15.30 22.48
N TRP A 168 1.92 -14.81 21.24
CA TRP A 168 2.90 -13.83 20.77
C TRP A 168 2.84 -12.53 21.57
N ALA A 169 1.64 -11.96 21.77
CA ALA A 169 1.46 -10.70 22.48
C ALA A 169 1.94 -10.81 23.93
N LYS A 170 1.59 -11.92 24.61
CA LYS A 170 2.08 -12.21 25.95
C LYS A 170 3.61 -12.33 26.02
N SER A 171 4.24 -12.93 25.00
CA SER A 171 5.70 -13.04 24.94
C SER A 171 6.42 -11.70 24.70
N GLN A 172 5.71 -10.70 24.17
CA GLN A 172 6.23 -9.36 23.86
C GLN A 172 5.65 -8.27 24.78
N ARG A 173 4.96 -8.66 25.85
CA ARG A 173 4.14 -7.79 26.70
C ARG A 173 4.89 -6.55 27.18
N ASP A 174 6.05 -6.73 27.79
CA ASP A 174 6.81 -5.61 28.37
C ASP A 174 7.19 -4.55 27.33
N GLU A 175 7.51 -4.99 26.11
CA GLU A 175 7.86 -4.12 24.99
C GLU A 175 6.62 -3.43 24.39
N LEU A 176 5.52 -4.16 24.25
CA LEU A 176 4.23 -3.60 23.82
C LEU A 176 3.74 -2.53 24.81
N GLU A 177 3.84 -2.79 26.11
CA GLU A 177 3.43 -1.84 27.15
C GLU A 177 4.30 -0.59 27.19
N ARG A 178 5.63 -0.74 27.01
CA ARG A 178 6.54 0.41 26.95
C ARG A 178 6.23 1.34 25.77
N ARG A 179 5.71 0.78 24.68
CA ARG A 179 5.26 1.52 23.50
C ARG A 179 3.81 1.99 23.60
N GLY A 180 3.12 1.70 24.70
CA GLY A 180 1.72 2.08 24.91
C GLY A 180 0.72 1.31 24.05
N SER A 181 1.08 0.15 23.49
CA SER A 181 0.15 -0.69 22.75
C SER A 181 -0.85 -1.37 23.71
N SER A 182 -2.11 -1.45 23.26
CA SER A 182 -3.19 -2.19 23.93
C SER A 182 -3.53 -3.51 23.25
N LEU A 183 -2.70 -3.98 22.30
CA LEU A 183 -2.96 -5.15 21.47
C LEU A 183 -3.31 -6.42 22.26
N GLU A 184 -2.56 -6.71 23.32
CA GLU A 184 -2.81 -7.91 24.13
C GLU A 184 -4.23 -7.89 24.74
N PHE A 185 -4.64 -6.74 25.29
CA PHE A 185 -6.00 -6.58 25.80
C PHE A 185 -7.04 -6.66 24.69
N GLN A 186 -6.79 -6.07 23.52
CA GLN A 186 -7.72 -6.12 22.39
C GLN A 186 -7.94 -7.56 21.89
N LEU A 187 -6.90 -8.39 21.87
CA LEU A 187 -7.01 -9.82 21.55
C LEU A 187 -7.86 -10.56 22.59
N HIS A 188 -7.60 -10.35 23.88
CA HIS A 188 -8.40 -10.94 24.96
C HIS A 188 -9.87 -10.47 24.91
N ARG A 189 -10.11 -9.21 24.60
CA ARG A 189 -11.46 -8.65 24.37
C ARG A 189 -12.16 -9.37 23.22
N LEU A 190 -11.49 -9.54 22.07
CA LEU A 190 -12.08 -10.20 20.91
C LEU A 190 -12.39 -11.67 21.19
N HIS A 191 -11.50 -12.36 21.90
CA HIS A 191 -11.73 -13.75 22.35
C HIS A 191 -12.92 -13.86 23.30
N PHE A 192 -13.06 -12.92 24.24
CA PHE A 192 -14.21 -12.88 25.13
C PHE A 192 -15.52 -12.63 24.36
N ILE A 193 -15.52 -11.70 23.40
CA ILE A 193 -16.68 -11.44 22.53
C ILE A 193 -17.06 -12.69 21.74
N LYS A 194 -16.08 -13.49 21.28
CA LYS A 194 -16.34 -14.78 20.63
C LYS A 194 -17.16 -15.72 21.52
N TYR A 195 -16.83 -15.85 22.81
CA TYR A 195 -17.66 -16.63 23.73
C TYR A 195 -19.07 -16.06 23.91
N LEU A 196 -19.23 -14.74 23.92
CA LEU A 196 -20.56 -14.12 23.97
C LEU A 196 -21.40 -14.47 22.74
N LEU A 197 -20.80 -14.42 21.56
CA LEU A 197 -21.45 -14.77 20.29
C LEU A 197 -21.87 -16.24 20.24
N GLU A 198 -21.04 -17.13 20.80
CA GLU A 198 -21.31 -18.57 20.94
C GLU A 198 -22.30 -18.88 22.08
N GLN A 199 -22.78 -17.87 22.82
CA GLN A 199 -23.66 -18.01 23.99
C GLN A 199 -23.04 -18.84 25.14
N ARG A 200 -21.71 -18.90 25.20
CA ARG A 200 -20.92 -19.68 26.17
C ARG A 200 -20.60 -18.85 27.40
N ARG A 201 -21.64 -18.62 28.21
CA ARG A 201 -21.59 -17.71 29.38
C ARG A 201 -20.52 -18.11 30.40
N ASP A 202 -20.46 -19.39 30.77
CA ASP A 202 -19.59 -19.85 31.84
C ASP A 202 -18.12 -19.81 31.43
N GLU A 203 -17.81 -20.19 30.18
CA GLU A 203 -16.47 -20.08 29.62
C GLU A 203 -16.03 -18.63 29.46
N ALA A 204 -16.93 -17.72 29.03
CA ALA A 204 -16.63 -16.29 28.99
C ALA A 204 -16.23 -15.76 30.39
N LEU A 205 -17.01 -16.12 31.42
CA LEU A 205 -16.76 -15.68 32.79
C LEU A 205 -15.45 -16.25 33.34
N MET A 206 -15.16 -17.52 33.08
CA MET A 206 -13.88 -18.14 33.46
C MET A 206 -12.70 -17.49 32.75
N TYR A 207 -12.86 -17.21 31.46
CA TYR A 207 -11.83 -16.56 30.64
C TYR A 207 -11.51 -15.15 31.16
N ALA A 208 -12.53 -14.36 31.48
CA ALA A 208 -12.35 -13.02 32.02
C ALA A 208 -11.64 -13.02 33.37
N LYS A 209 -12.02 -13.93 34.28
CA LYS A 209 -11.35 -14.08 35.59
C LYS A 209 -9.86 -14.37 35.44
N THR A 210 -9.50 -15.19 34.45
CA THR A 210 -8.12 -15.63 34.25
C THR A 210 -7.26 -14.57 33.56
N ASN A 211 -7.82 -13.82 32.60
CA ASN A 211 -7.04 -12.99 31.69
C ASN A 211 -7.18 -11.48 31.91
N PHE A 212 -8.31 -10.99 32.46
CA PHE A 212 -8.55 -9.55 32.54
C PHE A 212 -7.88 -8.87 33.74
N GLU A 213 -7.51 -9.62 34.78
CA GLU A 213 -6.94 -9.07 36.02
C GLU A 213 -5.74 -8.16 35.76
N TYR A 214 -4.81 -8.61 34.92
CA TYR A 214 -3.61 -7.86 34.56
C TYR A 214 -3.92 -6.48 33.93
N PHE A 215 -5.01 -6.36 33.18
CA PHE A 215 -5.35 -5.15 32.43
C PHE A 215 -6.26 -4.17 33.19
N GLN A 216 -6.69 -4.50 34.41
CA GLN A 216 -7.66 -3.70 35.16
C GLN A 216 -7.21 -2.26 35.35
N ALA A 217 -5.93 -2.02 35.66
CA ALA A 217 -5.43 -0.67 35.91
C ALA A 217 -5.61 0.28 34.70
N ARG A 218 -5.48 -0.24 33.47
CA ARG A 218 -5.57 0.56 32.23
C ARG A 218 -6.93 0.47 31.54
N HIS A 219 -7.61 -0.68 31.62
CA HIS A 219 -8.78 -1.00 30.81
C HIS A 219 -10.07 -1.27 31.62
N MET A 220 -10.15 -0.85 32.89
CA MET A 220 -11.31 -1.15 33.76
C MET A 220 -12.66 -0.73 33.16
N LYS A 221 -12.71 0.40 32.45
CA LYS A 221 -13.94 0.89 31.80
C LYS A 221 -14.45 -0.10 30.76
N GLU A 222 -13.57 -0.65 29.95
CA GLU A 222 -13.91 -1.63 28.91
C GLU A 222 -14.25 -2.98 29.53
N ILE A 223 -13.50 -3.42 30.54
CA ILE A 223 -13.78 -4.65 31.29
C ILE A 223 -15.20 -4.60 31.89
N LYS A 224 -15.60 -3.48 32.50
CA LYS A 224 -16.97 -3.30 33.02
C LYS A 224 -18.03 -3.43 31.91
N ARG A 225 -17.79 -2.87 30.72
CA ARG A 225 -18.71 -3.03 29.57
C ARG A 225 -18.80 -4.49 29.13
N LEU A 226 -17.67 -5.19 29.02
CA LEU A 226 -17.62 -6.62 28.66
C LEU A 226 -18.39 -7.48 29.66
N MET A 227 -18.21 -7.22 30.96
CA MET A 227 -18.96 -7.92 32.01
C MET A 227 -20.46 -7.61 31.94
N GLY A 228 -20.84 -6.35 31.67
CA GLY A 228 -22.24 -5.95 31.50
C GLY A 228 -22.92 -6.63 30.30
N ALA A 229 -22.18 -6.88 29.22
CA ALA A 229 -22.70 -7.55 28.02
C ALA A 229 -23.15 -9.00 28.28
N LEU A 230 -22.63 -9.68 29.31
CA LEU A 230 -23.08 -11.03 29.71
C LEU A 230 -24.57 -11.10 30.04
N ILE A 231 -25.17 -10.00 30.51
CA ILE A 231 -26.61 -9.92 30.80
C ILE A 231 -27.44 -9.98 29.50
N TYR A 232 -26.85 -9.52 28.39
CA TYR A 232 -27.49 -9.40 27.09
C TYR A 232 -27.05 -10.49 26.10
N ILE A 233 -26.40 -11.57 26.56
CA ILE A 233 -25.81 -12.60 25.69
C ILE A 233 -26.82 -13.17 24.66
N ASN A 234 -28.08 -13.34 25.04
CA ASN A 234 -29.15 -13.84 24.17
C ASN A 234 -29.74 -12.79 23.20
N ARG A 235 -29.36 -11.53 23.35
CA ARG A 235 -29.91 -10.38 22.60
C ARG A 235 -28.86 -9.30 22.35
N LEU A 236 -27.63 -9.70 22.06
CA LEU A 236 -26.49 -8.78 21.98
C LEU A 236 -26.67 -7.72 20.89
N SER A 237 -27.30 -8.10 19.77
CA SER A 237 -27.58 -7.23 18.62
C SER A 237 -28.59 -6.11 18.88
N SER A 238 -29.51 -6.30 19.83
CA SER A 238 -30.50 -5.29 20.22
C SER A 238 -30.16 -4.62 21.56
N SER A 239 -28.94 -4.84 22.07
CA SER A 239 -28.48 -4.32 23.35
C SER A 239 -27.65 -3.04 23.20
N PRO A 240 -27.37 -2.34 24.32
CA PRO A 240 -26.39 -1.24 24.35
C PRO A 240 -24.94 -1.64 23.99
N TYR A 241 -24.68 -2.93 23.74
CA TYR A 241 -23.38 -3.50 23.39
C TYR A 241 -23.33 -4.01 21.95
N ALA A 242 -24.27 -3.61 21.09
CA ALA A 242 -24.32 -4.00 19.68
C ALA A 242 -23.05 -3.59 18.91
N ASP A 243 -22.30 -2.59 19.39
CA ASP A 243 -20.99 -2.18 18.85
C ASP A 243 -19.95 -3.30 18.91
N PHE A 244 -20.09 -4.27 19.81
CA PHE A 244 -19.20 -5.44 19.86
C PHE A 244 -19.35 -6.39 18.67
N LEU A 245 -20.44 -6.26 17.90
CA LEU A 245 -20.71 -7.03 16.69
C LEU A 245 -20.10 -6.42 15.43
N SER A 246 -19.29 -5.36 15.57
CA SER A 246 -18.63 -4.74 14.43
C SER A 246 -17.82 -5.78 13.65
N LYS A 247 -18.08 -5.86 12.33
CA LYS A 247 -17.34 -6.74 11.42
C LYS A 247 -15.88 -6.29 11.27
N ASP A 248 -15.63 -5.01 11.50
CA ASP A 248 -14.30 -4.40 11.33
C ASP A 248 -13.35 -4.80 12.47
N ALA A 249 -13.85 -5.30 13.60
CA ALA A 249 -13.02 -5.66 14.75
C ALA A 249 -11.92 -6.70 14.43
N TRP A 250 -12.18 -7.61 13.49
CA TRP A 250 -11.20 -8.59 13.02
C TRP A 250 -10.15 -7.97 12.09
N THR A 251 -10.55 -7.00 11.27
CA THR A 251 -9.64 -6.25 10.41
C THR A 251 -8.75 -5.32 11.25
N ASP A 252 -9.35 -4.63 12.22
CA ASP A 252 -8.66 -3.70 13.12
C ASP A 252 -7.60 -4.41 13.97
N ILE A 253 -7.90 -5.62 14.46
CA ILE A 253 -6.93 -6.39 15.25
C ILE A 253 -5.77 -6.87 14.38
N GLN A 254 -6.01 -7.22 13.12
CA GLN A 254 -4.96 -7.61 12.18
C GLN A 254 -4.05 -6.43 11.84
N GLN A 255 -4.63 -5.25 11.60
CA GLN A 255 -3.87 -4.03 11.36
C GLN A 255 -3.04 -3.64 12.58
N THR A 256 -3.64 -3.66 13.77
CA THR A 256 -2.95 -3.36 15.03
C THR A 256 -1.82 -4.35 15.30
N PHE A 257 -2.07 -5.65 15.10
CA PHE A 257 -1.06 -6.70 15.23
C PHE A 257 0.10 -6.48 14.25
N THR A 258 -0.19 -6.23 12.98
CA THR A 258 0.83 -6.01 11.94
C THR A 258 1.69 -4.79 12.24
N ARG A 259 1.06 -3.70 12.69
CA ARG A 259 1.75 -2.46 13.09
C ARG A 259 2.70 -2.72 14.26
N ASP A 260 2.19 -3.33 15.33
CA ASP A 260 3.00 -3.58 16.51
C ASP A 260 4.11 -4.59 16.23
N PHE A 261 3.84 -5.63 15.43
CA PHE A 261 4.85 -6.56 14.96
C PHE A 261 5.98 -5.85 14.21
N CYS A 262 5.66 -5.02 13.22
CA CYS A 262 6.68 -4.25 12.48
C CYS A 262 7.46 -3.31 13.39
N ASN A 263 6.77 -2.61 14.30
CA ASN A 263 7.40 -1.68 15.25
C ASN A 263 8.40 -2.39 16.18
N LEU A 264 8.08 -3.61 16.62
CA LEU A 264 8.97 -4.44 17.44
C LEU A 264 10.21 -4.88 16.68
N LEU A 265 10.10 -5.08 15.36
CA LEU A 265 11.26 -5.32 14.48
C LEU A 265 12.07 -4.06 14.18
N GLY A 266 11.69 -2.90 14.71
CA GLY A 266 12.32 -1.61 14.38
C GLY A 266 12.01 -1.15 12.96
N MET A 267 10.89 -1.61 12.38
CA MET A 267 10.46 -1.28 11.02
C MET A 267 9.18 -0.45 11.07
N ALA A 268 9.03 0.50 10.15
CA ALA A 268 7.74 1.17 9.93
C ALA A 268 6.68 0.14 9.53
N CYS A 269 5.40 0.37 9.89
CA CYS A 269 4.28 -0.50 9.51
C CYS A 269 4.06 -0.54 7.98
N ASP A 270 4.23 0.60 7.33
CA ASP A 270 4.14 0.72 5.87
C ASP A 270 5.51 0.57 5.21
N SER A 271 5.51 -0.03 4.02
CA SER A 271 6.74 -0.25 3.26
C SER A 271 7.27 1.09 2.75
N PRO A 272 8.57 1.41 2.91
CA PRO A 272 9.16 2.62 2.33
C PRO A 272 8.85 2.74 0.84
N LEU A 273 8.93 1.64 0.09
CA LEU A 273 8.55 1.61 -1.32
C LEU A 273 7.10 2.06 -1.56
N TYR A 274 6.16 1.55 -0.76
CA TYR A 274 4.74 1.87 -0.89
C TYR A 274 4.49 3.36 -0.63
N ILE A 275 5.06 3.88 0.46
CA ILE A 275 4.96 5.30 0.80
C ILE A 275 5.61 6.18 -0.27
N SER A 276 6.83 5.88 -0.71
CA SER A 276 7.53 6.66 -1.73
C SER A 276 6.77 6.70 -3.05
N VAL A 277 6.22 5.57 -3.50
CA VAL A 277 5.39 5.52 -4.72
C VAL A 277 4.08 6.27 -4.53
N THR A 278 3.44 6.17 -3.37
CA THR A 278 2.16 6.84 -3.09
C THR A 278 2.31 8.37 -3.04
N VAL A 279 3.30 8.85 -2.28
CA VAL A 279 3.65 10.27 -2.20
C VAL A 279 4.08 10.78 -3.58
N GLY A 280 4.96 10.04 -4.27
CA GLY A 280 5.42 10.37 -5.61
C GLY A 280 4.26 10.49 -6.62
N ALA A 281 3.35 9.52 -6.65
CA ALA A 281 2.19 9.54 -7.53
C ALA A 281 1.23 10.72 -7.24
N THR A 282 1.13 11.13 -5.97
CA THR A 282 0.33 12.29 -5.56
C THR A 282 1.00 13.61 -5.97
N ALA A 283 2.32 13.70 -5.85
CA ALA A 283 3.10 14.89 -6.19
C ALA A 283 3.28 15.09 -7.70
N LEU A 284 3.40 14.00 -8.46
CA LEU A 284 3.86 13.99 -9.85
C LEU A 284 3.06 14.92 -10.79
N PRO A 285 1.71 14.95 -10.76
CA PRO A 285 0.94 15.85 -11.64
C PRO A 285 1.29 17.33 -11.43
N THR A 286 1.51 17.72 -10.17
CA THR A 286 1.87 19.09 -9.80
C THR A 286 3.30 19.41 -10.26
N ILE A 287 4.24 18.47 -10.04
CA ILE A 287 5.64 18.63 -10.46
C ILE A 287 5.72 18.78 -11.99
N ILE A 288 5.05 17.91 -12.76
CA ILE A 288 5.03 17.99 -14.24
C ILE A 288 4.47 19.33 -14.72
N LYS A 289 3.36 19.79 -14.12
CA LYS A 289 2.76 21.09 -14.48
C LYS A 289 3.74 22.23 -14.24
N MET A 290 4.43 22.25 -13.10
CA MET A 290 5.40 23.30 -12.81
C MET A 290 6.64 23.22 -13.69
N ALA A 291 7.19 22.02 -13.91
CA ALA A 291 8.34 21.84 -14.79
C ALA A 291 8.04 22.31 -16.23
N THR A 292 6.81 22.10 -16.72
CA THR A 292 6.37 22.61 -18.03
C THR A 292 6.35 24.14 -18.08
N ILE A 293 5.74 24.80 -17.08
CA ILE A 293 5.67 26.27 -16.99
C ILE A 293 7.08 26.89 -16.87
N MET A 294 7.97 26.25 -16.11
CA MET A 294 9.33 26.73 -15.92
C MET A 294 10.18 26.63 -17.19
N LYS A 295 10.05 25.52 -17.92
CA LYS A 295 10.70 25.32 -19.23
C LYS A 295 10.26 26.39 -20.24
N GLU A 296 8.98 26.75 -20.24
CA GLU A 296 8.46 27.84 -21.08
C GLU A 296 9.02 29.23 -20.71
N LYS A 297 9.26 29.46 -19.41
CA LYS A 297 9.77 30.74 -18.89
C LYS A 297 11.29 30.91 -18.95
N LYS A 298 12.06 29.91 -19.41
CA LYS A 298 13.54 29.88 -19.40
C LYS A 298 14.18 30.20 -18.03
N ASN A 299 13.44 30.01 -16.94
CA ASN A 299 14.01 30.07 -15.61
C ASN A 299 14.43 28.66 -15.23
N GLU A 300 15.73 28.40 -15.21
CA GLU A 300 16.29 27.16 -14.69
C GLU A 300 16.08 27.14 -13.18
N TRP A 301 15.47 26.06 -12.67
CA TRP A 301 15.30 25.85 -11.23
C TRP A 301 16.68 25.65 -10.60
N SER A 302 17.13 26.61 -9.80
CA SER A 302 18.51 26.72 -9.32
C SER A 302 18.76 26.14 -7.92
N GLN A 303 17.77 25.49 -7.30
CA GLN A 303 17.92 24.90 -5.96
C GLN A 303 18.01 23.38 -6.09
N GLN A 304 19.25 22.85 -6.10
CA GLN A 304 19.50 21.42 -5.96
C GLN A 304 18.92 20.97 -4.61
N ASN A 305 17.96 20.03 -4.62
CA ASN A 305 17.22 19.45 -3.47
C ASN A 305 15.91 20.11 -3.02
N GLU A 306 15.35 21.11 -3.72
CA GLU A 306 14.03 21.66 -3.37
C GLU A 306 12.96 21.39 -4.44
N LEU A 307 11.71 21.20 -4.01
CA LEU A 307 10.56 21.13 -4.91
C LEU A 307 10.06 22.54 -5.25
N PRO A 308 9.57 22.79 -6.48
CA PRO A 308 9.08 24.11 -6.90
C PRO A 308 7.81 24.56 -6.18
N VAL A 309 7.13 23.64 -5.51
CA VAL A 309 5.90 23.89 -4.78
C VAL A 309 5.77 22.87 -3.66
N GLU A 310 5.17 23.31 -2.56
CA GLU A 310 4.82 22.43 -1.46
C GLU A 310 3.79 21.39 -1.91
N ILE A 311 4.09 20.12 -1.65
CA ILE A 311 3.15 19.03 -1.90
C ILE A 311 2.33 18.83 -0.63
N PRO A 312 1.00 18.96 -0.69
CA PRO A 312 0.15 18.74 0.47
C PRO A 312 0.19 17.26 0.84
N LEU A 313 1.02 16.91 1.82
CA LEU A 313 1.06 15.59 2.45
C LEU A 313 0.13 15.58 3.65
N THR A 314 -0.60 14.48 3.81
CA THR A 314 -1.37 14.19 5.02
C THR A 314 -0.43 13.93 6.20
N ASP A 315 -0.91 14.15 7.43
CA ASP A 315 -0.06 14.09 8.62
C ASP A 315 0.57 12.70 8.86
N ASP A 316 -0.06 11.63 8.41
CA ASP A 316 0.45 10.25 8.45
C ASP A 316 1.62 9.99 7.50
N MET A 317 1.87 10.90 6.54
CA MET A 317 2.98 10.82 5.59
C MET A 317 4.12 11.81 5.91
N ARG A 318 4.04 12.49 7.06
CA ARG A 318 5.06 13.44 7.54
C ARG A 318 5.98 12.74 8.55
N TYR A 319 7.05 12.14 8.05
CA TYR A 319 7.97 11.33 8.86
C TYR A 319 9.14 12.11 9.48
N HIS A 320 9.34 13.37 9.09
CA HIS A 320 10.42 14.20 9.61
C HIS A 320 9.83 15.31 10.48
N SER A 321 10.31 15.38 11.71
CA SER A 321 10.04 16.50 12.60
C SER A 321 10.79 17.73 12.10
N ILE A 322 10.07 18.80 11.80
CA ILE A 322 10.65 20.06 11.34
C ILE A 322 10.71 21.01 12.53
N PHE A 323 11.91 21.51 12.85
CA PHE A 323 12.08 22.61 13.79
C PHE A 323 12.40 23.90 13.02
N ALA A 324 11.53 24.89 13.13
CA ALA A 324 11.81 26.25 12.66
C ALA A 324 12.34 27.08 13.84
N CYS A 325 13.55 27.63 13.70
CA CYS A 325 14.15 28.42 14.75
C CYS A 325 13.31 29.68 15.01
N PRO A 326 12.86 29.90 16.25
CA PRO A 326 12.07 31.09 16.56
C PRO A 326 12.84 32.41 16.43
N VAL A 327 14.18 32.36 16.47
CA VAL A 327 15.07 33.55 16.38
C VAL A 327 15.47 33.84 14.93
N SER A 328 16.01 32.87 14.20
CA SER A 328 16.40 33.09 12.79
C SER A 328 15.24 32.99 11.82
N LYS A 329 14.12 32.37 12.23
CA LYS A 329 12.99 32.00 11.37
C LYS A 329 13.37 31.06 10.23
N GLU A 330 14.49 30.34 10.38
CA GLU A 330 14.98 29.35 9.43
C GLU A 330 14.76 27.94 9.99
N GLN A 331 14.57 26.98 9.09
CA GLN A 331 14.48 25.56 9.44
C GLN A 331 15.86 25.03 9.89
N SER A 332 15.87 24.19 10.92
CA SER A 332 17.10 23.51 11.36
C SER A 332 17.59 22.48 10.35
N THR A 333 18.91 22.35 10.23
CA THR A 333 19.57 21.32 9.40
C THR A 333 20.45 20.42 10.27
N GLU A 334 21.12 19.42 9.69
CA GLU A 334 22.09 18.61 10.43
C GLU A 334 23.32 19.43 10.91
N GLU A 335 23.73 20.42 10.10
CA GLU A 335 24.82 21.34 10.39
C GLU A 335 24.40 22.44 11.38
N ASN A 336 23.13 22.88 11.31
CA ASN A 336 22.52 23.87 12.19
C ASN A 336 21.35 23.27 13.01
N PRO A 337 21.64 22.33 13.95
CA PRO A 337 20.61 21.59 14.65
C PRO A 337 19.91 22.42 15.72
N PRO A 338 18.71 21.99 16.16
CA PRO A 338 18.03 22.54 17.32
C PRO A 338 18.81 22.24 18.60
N MET A 339 19.05 23.27 19.41
CA MET A 339 19.78 23.23 20.67
C MET A 339 18.85 23.67 21.81
N MET A 340 18.62 22.77 22.77
CA MET A 340 17.83 23.04 23.97
C MET A 340 18.72 23.61 25.07
N MET A 341 18.32 24.77 25.58
CA MET A 341 18.94 25.41 26.74
C MET A 341 18.49 24.72 28.05
N PRO A 342 19.20 24.91 29.18
CA PRO A 342 18.77 24.41 30.49
C PRO A 342 17.36 24.86 30.93
N CYS A 343 16.89 25.99 30.40
CA CYS A 343 15.53 26.49 30.64
C CYS A 343 14.43 25.76 29.82
N GLY A 344 14.79 24.80 28.96
CA GLY A 344 13.88 24.03 28.13
C GLY A 344 13.52 24.68 26.78
N HIS A 345 13.87 25.95 26.55
CA HIS A 345 13.68 26.58 25.24
C HIS A 345 14.69 26.09 24.21
N VAL A 346 14.26 26.00 22.96
CA VAL A 346 15.05 25.46 21.85
C VAL A 346 15.28 26.55 20.80
N ILE A 347 16.52 26.70 20.33
CA ILE A 347 16.91 27.55 19.19
C ILE A 347 17.99 26.86 18.36
N CYS A 348 18.22 27.29 17.11
CA CYS A 348 19.26 26.69 16.28
C CYS A 348 20.68 27.00 16.79
N LYS A 349 21.63 26.08 16.54
CA LYS A 349 23.03 26.17 16.95
C LYS A 349 23.70 27.47 16.51
N GLU A 350 23.44 27.94 15.30
CA GLU A 350 23.97 29.22 14.82
C GLU A 350 23.40 30.40 15.60
N SER A 351 22.09 30.42 15.86
CA SER A 351 21.45 31.48 16.66
C SER A 351 22.02 31.51 18.07
N LEU A 352 22.22 30.33 18.67
CA LEU A 352 22.87 30.17 19.97
C LEU A 352 24.29 30.74 19.97
N THR A 353 25.08 30.40 18.95
CA THR A 353 26.46 30.87 18.79
C THR A 353 26.51 32.39 18.60
N LYS A 354 25.63 32.95 17.75
CA LYS A 354 25.50 34.40 17.53
C LYS A 354 25.13 35.14 18.82
N LEU A 355 24.20 34.61 19.63
CA LEU A 355 23.83 35.20 20.92
C LEU A 355 24.98 35.20 21.94
N SER A 356 25.86 34.20 21.89
CA SER A 356 27.00 34.07 22.80
C SER A 356 28.27 34.81 22.36
N SER A 357 28.30 35.29 21.12
CA SER A 357 29.49 35.89 20.47
C SER A 357 30.10 37.08 21.22
N LYS A 358 29.26 37.84 21.94
CA LYS A 358 29.67 39.01 22.73
C LYS A 358 29.93 38.71 24.21
N GLY A 359 29.62 37.50 24.67
CA GLY A 359 29.48 37.16 26.10
C GLY A 359 30.45 36.12 26.63
N ASN A 360 31.59 35.87 25.95
CA ASN A 360 32.57 34.84 26.32
C ASN A 360 31.91 33.46 26.55
N GLY A 361 30.93 33.10 25.71
CA GLY A 361 30.16 31.86 25.82
C GLY A 361 28.89 31.93 26.67
N ARG A 362 28.61 33.07 27.34
CA ARG A 362 27.35 33.33 28.08
C ARG A 362 26.35 34.08 27.21
N PHE A 363 25.06 33.77 27.36
CA PHE A 363 23.97 34.45 26.66
C PHE A 363 22.66 34.38 27.48
N LYS A 364 21.70 35.25 27.16
CA LYS A 364 20.34 35.24 27.71
C LYS A 364 19.39 34.52 26.77
N CYS A 365 18.50 33.70 27.32
CA CYS A 365 17.44 33.09 26.55
C CYS A 365 16.50 34.18 25.97
N PRO A 366 16.13 34.14 24.67
CA PRO A 366 15.20 35.10 24.08
C PRO A 366 13.79 35.06 24.68
N TYR A 367 13.40 33.92 25.26
CA TYR A 367 12.06 33.64 25.78
C TYR A 367 11.93 33.76 27.30
N CYS A 368 13.04 33.87 28.03
CA CYS A 368 13.00 33.88 29.49
C CYS A 368 14.23 34.58 30.09
N PRO A 369 14.18 35.04 31.35
CA PRO A 369 15.28 35.81 31.93
C PRO A 369 16.52 34.99 32.31
N ILE A 370 16.51 33.68 32.06
CA ILE A 370 17.59 32.76 32.45
C ILE A 370 18.81 32.97 31.54
N GLU A 371 19.98 33.18 32.16
CA GLU A 371 21.28 33.15 31.50
C GLU A 371 21.81 31.72 31.45
N SER A 372 22.47 31.39 30.35
CA SER A 372 23.05 30.06 30.13
C SER A 372 24.37 30.16 29.35
N MET A 373 25.15 29.08 29.39
CA MET A 373 26.37 28.94 28.60
C MET A 373 26.12 28.01 27.40
N VAL A 374 26.82 28.24 26.29
CA VAL A 374 26.64 27.46 25.05
C VAL A 374 26.90 25.96 25.26
N ASN A 375 27.88 25.62 26.10
CA ASN A 375 28.24 24.23 26.43
C ASN A 375 27.16 23.49 27.25
N GLN A 376 26.20 24.21 27.85
CA GLN A 376 25.08 23.62 28.59
C GLN A 376 23.90 23.30 27.67
N ALA A 377 23.92 23.78 26.42
CA ALA A 377 22.87 23.49 25.48
C ALA A 377 23.06 22.08 24.89
N VAL A 378 21.98 21.30 24.88
CA VAL A 378 21.98 19.92 24.39
C VAL A 378 21.27 19.87 23.04
N ARG A 379 21.84 19.14 22.08
CA ARG A 379 21.19 18.91 20.79
C ARG A 379 19.89 18.16 21.00
N VAL A 380 18.81 18.65 20.39
CA VAL A 380 17.53 17.94 20.34
C VAL A 380 17.51 17.05 19.11
N HIS A 381 17.06 15.82 19.29
CA HIS A 381 16.75 14.89 18.21
C HIS A 381 15.24 14.68 18.25
N PHE A 382 14.58 14.90 17.12
CA PHE A 382 13.13 14.78 16.95
C PHE A 382 12.74 13.65 16.03
#